data_AF-A0A962GRW3-F1
#
_entry.id   AF-A0A962GRW3-F1
#
_cell.length_a   1.000
_cell.length_b   1.000
_cell.length_c   1.000
_cell.angle_alpha   90.00
_cell.angle_beta   90.00
_cell.angle_gamma   90.00
#
_symmetry.space_group_name_H-M   'P 1'
#
loop_
_entity.id
_entity.type
_entity.pdbx_description
1 polymer ?
#
loop_
_entity_poly.entity_id
_entity_poly.type
_entity_poly.pdbx_seq_one_letter_code
_entity_poly.pdbx_strand_id
1 'polypeptide(L)'
;MNVSQVKYILITDKPAFFQKTDDLLVMTTKDFINAKFSGYTSKVRPKIINISNNYEYMGKGYYVSLLAEARGLPCIPSVSNILALAWKRHYEFALPELNALLQKNFKAAFEEPLTRTYTSFFGRHDDPGLEAVSSRLFDLFRFPLISFEVKCAPPGKWVIGKIDTPSFATLTDPQVKPFHKSLAKFTGSAWRNARSKKPEKYWIAILHDPNEKHAPSNKVALNKFISVGKKMGLAVELVTKQDFSTLLEFDALFIRETTAINNHTYRFAYKAEQENIPCIDDTSSIIRCCNKVYLKELLETLKIPTPRTLILERTNIKGLPGDLSFPMVLKIPDSSFSRGVTKVENLEALKEKSTEIFQKSDLILCQEFVPSTYDWRIGVLGNKPLFASKYYMAENHWQVYNSEAKSKKKREGKTEAVPLEDVPEEIVKLALAATKPIGNSLYGVDIKQLEDGRVVVIEVNDNPNVDNGIEDVILGDAVYRKILNHIVTMIET
;
A
#
# COMPACT_ATOMS: atom_id res chain seq x y z
N MET A 1 -1.19 36.06 7.26
CA MET A 1 0.05 35.26 7.43
C MET A 1 0.40 34.69 6.08
N ASN A 2 1.66 34.70 5.67
CA ASN A 2 2.05 34.14 4.37
C ASN A 2 2.13 32.61 4.53
N VAL A 3 1.01 31.91 4.30
CA VAL A 3 0.82 30.50 4.68
C VAL A 3 1.40 29.51 3.66
N SER A 4 2.02 30.01 2.58
CA SER A 4 2.44 29.21 1.43
C SER A 4 3.62 28.26 1.68
N GLN A 5 4.26 28.30 2.86
CA GLN A 5 5.43 27.46 3.20
C GLN A 5 5.23 26.54 4.42
N VAL A 6 4.12 26.67 5.15
CA VAL A 6 3.87 25.91 6.38
C VAL A 6 3.46 24.48 6.02
N LYS A 7 4.27 23.49 6.43
CA LYS A 7 3.95 22.06 6.26
C LYS A 7 3.25 21.48 7.48
N TYR A 8 3.61 21.93 8.67
CA TYR A 8 3.07 21.43 9.93
C TYR A 8 2.60 22.58 10.82
N ILE A 9 1.51 22.35 11.53
CA ILE A 9 1.04 23.24 12.60
C ILE A 9 1.03 22.44 13.90
N LEU A 10 1.94 22.74 14.82
CA LEU A 10 2.00 22.15 16.15
C LEU A 10 1.10 22.92 17.09
N ILE A 11 0.10 22.23 17.64
CA ILE A 11 -0.83 22.78 18.62
C ILE A 11 -0.43 22.31 20.00
N THR A 12 -0.10 23.26 20.87
CA THR A 12 0.35 22.99 22.24
C THR A 12 -0.07 24.08 23.20
N ASP A 13 -0.30 23.71 24.46
CA ASP A 13 -0.53 24.69 25.52
C ASP A 13 0.78 25.32 26.06
N LYS A 14 1.95 24.83 25.61
CA LYS A 14 3.28 25.33 25.98
C LYS A 14 4.11 25.75 24.74
N PRO A 15 3.68 26.76 23.96
CA PRO A 15 4.34 27.13 22.70
C PRO A 15 5.79 27.60 22.86
N ALA A 16 6.17 28.13 24.04
CA ALA A 16 7.52 28.62 24.31
C ALA A 16 8.61 27.54 24.29
N PHE A 17 8.22 26.26 24.41
CA PHE A 17 9.15 25.13 24.36
C PHE A 17 9.55 24.76 22.92
N PHE A 18 8.97 25.41 21.91
CA PHE A 18 9.17 25.07 20.51
C PHE A 18 9.74 26.24 19.72
N GLN A 19 10.79 25.96 18.96
CA GLN A 19 11.32 26.91 17.99
C GLN A 19 10.43 26.89 16.76
N LYS A 20 10.03 28.08 16.31
CA LYS A 20 9.31 28.24 15.04
C LYS A 20 10.31 28.13 13.89
N THR A 21 9.95 27.36 12.88
CA THR A 21 10.69 27.25 11.61
C THR A 21 9.77 27.62 10.46
N ASP A 22 10.33 27.82 9.27
CA ASP A 22 9.54 28.19 8.09
C ASP A 22 8.47 27.13 7.73
N ASP A 23 8.71 25.87 8.09
CA ASP A 23 7.85 24.72 7.84
C ASP A 23 7.01 24.25 9.05
N LEU A 24 7.32 24.71 10.27
CA LEU A 24 6.60 24.38 11.50
C LEU A 24 6.05 25.63 12.19
N LEU A 25 4.75 25.84 12.07
CA LEU A 25 4.03 26.86 12.83
C LEU A 25 3.61 26.30 14.19
N VAL A 26 3.91 27.02 15.27
CA VAL A 26 3.48 26.66 16.63
C VAL A 26 2.36 27.60 17.06
N MET A 27 1.23 27.03 17.49
CA MET A 27 0.05 27.77 17.95
C MET A 27 -0.49 27.20 19.27
N THR A 28 -1.19 28.05 20.03
CA THR A 28 -1.96 27.56 21.19
C THR A 28 -3.27 26.92 20.75
N THR A 29 -3.85 26.09 21.62
CA THR A 29 -5.19 25.53 21.44
C THR A 29 -6.24 26.62 21.22
N LYS A 30 -6.16 27.71 22.00
CA LYS A 30 -7.06 28.87 21.89
C LYS A 30 -6.91 29.59 20.56
N ASP A 31 -5.68 29.79 20.10
CA ASP A 31 -5.43 30.49 18.83
C ASP A 31 -5.96 29.67 17.65
N PHE A 32 -5.75 28.35 17.65
CA PHE A 32 -6.22 27.49 16.57
C PHE A 32 -7.75 27.39 16.51
N ILE A 33 -8.42 27.30 17.66
CA ILE A 33 -9.89 27.25 17.71
C ILE A 33 -10.49 28.56 17.19
N ASN A 34 -9.97 29.70 17.65
CA ASN A 34 -10.50 31.02 17.28
C ASN A 34 -10.02 31.54 15.92
N ALA A 35 -9.01 30.91 15.32
CA ALA A 35 -8.51 31.30 14.01
C ALA A 35 -9.62 31.18 12.96
N LYS A 36 -9.94 32.32 12.32
CA LYS A 36 -10.76 32.34 11.11
C LYS A 36 -9.91 31.86 9.94
N PHE A 37 -9.95 30.56 9.69
CA PHE A 37 -9.35 29.97 8.50
C PHE A 37 -10.23 30.30 7.28
N SER A 38 -10.01 31.49 6.71
CA SER A 38 -10.55 31.86 5.41
C SER A 38 -9.53 31.47 4.34
N GLY A 39 -9.89 30.47 3.52
CA GLY A 39 -9.17 30.11 2.29
C GLY A 39 -7.71 29.72 2.47
N TYR A 40 -7.43 28.47 2.82
CA TYR A 40 -6.20 27.83 2.35
C TYR A 40 -6.33 27.61 0.84
N THR A 41 -5.99 28.63 0.07
CA THR A 41 -5.82 28.55 -1.39
C THR A 41 -4.44 28.02 -1.77
N SER A 42 -3.61 27.62 -0.80
CA SER A 42 -2.31 27.01 -1.07
C SER A 42 -2.47 25.55 -1.51
N LYS A 43 -1.77 25.18 -2.58
CA LYS A 43 -1.64 23.79 -3.08
C LYS A 43 -1.15 22.78 -2.03
N VAL A 44 -0.65 23.22 -0.87
CA VAL A 44 -0.18 22.39 0.23
C VAL A 44 -1.06 22.64 1.45
N ARG A 45 -1.67 21.57 1.98
CA ARG A 45 -2.46 21.62 3.22
C ARG A 45 -1.58 21.25 4.41
N PRO A 46 -1.40 22.12 5.41
CA PRO A 46 -0.54 21.80 6.54
C PRO A 46 -1.15 20.70 7.41
N LYS A 47 -0.31 19.81 7.93
CA LYS A 47 -0.69 18.76 8.87
C LYS A 47 -0.69 19.29 10.30
N ILE A 48 -1.79 19.09 11.01
CA ILE A 48 -1.94 19.45 12.42
C ILE A 48 -1.31 18.37 13.29
N ILE A 49 -0.36 18.77 14.14
CA ILE A 49 0.19 17.94 15.21
C ILE A 49 -0.41 18.46 16.51
N ASN A 50 -1.42 17.75 17.00
CA ASN A 50 -2.13 18.11 18.22
C ASN A 50 -1.45 17.42 19.41
N ILE A 51 -0.78 18.23 20.25
CA ILE A 51 -0.19 17.81 21.54
C ILE A 51 -0.82 18.56 22.71
N SER A 52 -2.13 18.82 22.60
CA SER A 52 -2.91 19.48 23.66
C SER A 52 -2.85 18.71 24.97
N ASN A 53 -3.06 19.41 26.08
CA ASN A 53 -2.96 18.80 27.42
C ASN A 53 -4.03 17.74 27.72
N ASN A 54 -5.19 17.79 27.05
CA ASN A 54 -6.32 16.91 27.32
C ASN A 54 -7.11 16.61 26.03
N TYR A 55 -7.47 15.34 25.86
CA TYR A 55 -8.26 14.81 24.74
C TYR A 55 -9.65 14.30 25.16
N GLU A 56 -10.09 14.53 26.39
CA GLU A 56 -11.45 14.21 26.83
C GLU A 56 -12.50 14.74 25.84
N TYR A 57 -13.62 14.01 25.75
CA TYR A 57 -14.74 14.42 24.91
C TYR A 57 -15.19 15.84 25.27
N MET A 58 -15.38 16.69 24.26
CA MET A 58 -15.64 18.14 24.40
C MET A 58 -14.51 18.95 25.07
N GLY A 59 -13.34 18.37 25.27
CA GLY A 59 -12.12 19.07 25.67
C GLY A 59 -11.48 19.86 24.53
N LYS A 60 -10.51 20.73 24.87
CA LYS A 60 -9.80 21.55 23.86
C LYS A 60 -9.06 20.71 22.83
N GLY A 61 -8.36 19.64 23.24
CA GLY A 61 -7.67 18.75 22.31
C GLY A 61 -8.63 18.04 21.35
N TYR A 62 -9.80 17.62 21.84
CA TYR A 62 -10.87 17.09 21.01
C TYR A 62 -11.35 18.11 19.96
N TYR A 63 -11.66 19.35 20.37
CA TYR A 63 -12.09 20.40 19.44
C TYR A 63 -11.02 20.82 18.44
N VAL A 64 -9.73 20.77 18.80
CA VAL A 64 -8.64 21.01 17.85
C VAL A 64 -8.70 19.99 16.72
N SER A 65 -8.80 18.69 17.02
CA SER A 65 -8.88 17.66 15.99
C SER A 65 -10.17 17.76 15.18
N LEU A 66 -11.31 18.06 15.83
CA LEU A 66 -12.61 18.21 15.16
C LEU A 66 -12.63 19.40 14.18
N LEU A 67 -12.07 20.54 14.60
CA LEU A 67 -12.00 21.71 13.74
C LEU A 67 -10.96 21.54 12.63
N ALA A 68 -9.86 20.83 12.88
CA ALA A 68 -8.89 20.50 11.83
C ALA A 68 -9.55 19.68 10.72
N GLU A 69 -10.32 18.66 11.08
CA GLU A 69 -11.10 17.83 10.16
C GLU A 69 -12.14 18.66 9.38
N ALA A 70 -12.92 19.49 10.07
CA ALA A 70 -13.89 20.40 9.43
C ALA A 70 -13.23 21.41 8.47
N ARG A 71 -11.95 21.72 8.68
CA ARG A 71 -11.13 22.59 7.81
C ARG A 71 -10.41 21.83 6.69
N GLY A 72 -10.59 20.51 6.61
CA GLY A 72 -9.89 19.66 5.62
C GLY A 72 -8.38 19.56 5.84
N LEU A 73 -7.92 19.81 7.08
CA LEU A 73 -6.51 19.73 7.47
C LEU A 73 -6.24 18.38 8.12
N PRO A 74 -5.30 17.57 7.60
CA PRO A 74 -4.92 16.30 8.23
C PRO A 74 -4.47 16.55 9.67
N CYS A 75 -4.94 15.75 10.63
CA CYS A 75 -4.67 15.98 12.06
C CYS A 75 -4.28 14.69 12.77
N ILE A 76 -3.23 14.76 13.60
CA ILE A 76 -2.83 13.67 14.50
C ILE A 76 -2.85 14.14 15.97
N PRO A 77 -3.51 13.43 16.89
CA PRO A 77 -4.52 12.40 16.61
C PRO A 77 -5.75 12.98 15.88
N SER A 78 -6.45 12.16 15.09
CA SER A 78 -7.78 12.52 14.56
C SER A 78 -8.86 12.44 15.64
N VAL A 79 -10.07 12.95 15.37
CA VAL A 79 -11.21 12.80 16.29
C VAL A 79 -11.51 11.33 16.56
N SER A 80 -11.48 10.50 15.51
CA SER A 80 -11.69 9.06 15.61
C SER A 80 -10.64 8.39 16.49
N ASN A 81 -9.37 8.81 16.41
CA ASN A 81 -8.31 8.30 17.29
C ASN A 81 -8.56 8.68 18.76
N ILE A 82 -9.01 9.92 19.00
CA ILE A 82 -9.33 10.41 20.34
C ILE A 82 -10.45 9.58 20.98
N LEU A 83 -11.54 9.36 20.24
CA LEU A 83 -12.67 8.57 20.73
C LEU A 83 -12.30 7.10 20.94
N ALA A 84 -11.48 6.52 20.06
CA ALA A 84 -11.07 5.13 20.16
C ALA A 84 -10.24 4.84 21.43
N LEU A 85 -9.29 5.70 21.79
CA LEU A 85 -8.46 5.48 22.99
C LEU A 85 -9.23 5.75 24.30
N ALA A 86 -10.21 6.66 24.28
CA ALA A 86 -11.05 6.95 25.45
C ALA A 86 -11.85 5.72 25.92
N TRP A 87 -12.11 4.76 25.04
CA TRP A 87 -12.84 3.55 25.38
C TRP A 87 -11.87 2.40 25.64
N LYS A 88 -11.66 2.06 26.93
CA LYS A 88 -10.74 0.99 27.36
C LYS A 88 -10.89 -0.33 26.61
N ARG A 89 -12.13 -0.67 26.22
CA ARG A 89 -12.47 -1.88 25.47
C ARG A 89 -11.79 -1.96 24.08
N HIS A 90 -11.35 -0.83 23.50
CA HIS A 90 -10.77 -0.82 22.16
C HIS A 90 -9.29 -1.18 22.11
N TYR A 91 -8.48 -0.84 23.12
CA TYR A 91 -7.08 -1.28 23.14
C TYR A 91 -6.91 -2.69 23.70
N GLU A 92 -7.89 -3.24 24.43
CA GLU A 92 -7.86 -4.65 24.88
C GLU A 92 -7.68 -5.63 23.72
N PHE A 93 -8.30 -5.36 22.57
CA PHE A 93 -8.12 -6.17 21.36
C PHE A 93 -6.70 -6.09 20.78
N ALA A 94 -5.97 -5.01 21.04
CA ALA A 94 -4.60 -4.83 20.58
C ALA A 94 -3.55 -5.43 21.55
N LEU A 95 -3.91 -5.67 22.81
CA LEU A 95 -2.99 -6.20 23.82
C LEU A 95 -2.32 -7.52 23.41
N PRO A 96 -2.99 -8.52 22.79
CA PRO A 96 -2.33 -9.76 22.39
C PRO A 96 -1.16 -9.53 21.43
N GLU A 97 -1.36 -8.68 20.41
CA GLU A 97 -0.33 -8.34 19.43
C GLU A 97 0.80 -7.53 20.07
N LEU A 98 0.47 -6.51 20.85
CA LEU A 98 1.45 -5.68 21.53
C LEU A 98 2.28 -6.48 22.53
N ASN A 99 1.65 -7.40 23.27
CA ASN A 99 2.34 -8.30 24.19
C ASN A 99 3.24 -9.29 23.44
N ALA A 100 2.85 -9.78 22.27
CA ALA A 100 3.73 -10.62 21.46
C ALA A 100 4.99 -9.86 21.02
N LEU A 101 4.86 -8.60 20.60
CA LEU A 101 6.00 -7.73 20.28
C LEU A 101 6.86 -7.44 21.50
N LEU A 102 6.25 -7.16 22.66
CA LEU A 102 6.96 -6.92 23.91
C LEU A 102 7.76 -8.16 24.32
N GLN A 103 7.15 -9.34 24.34
CA GLN A 103 7.80 -10.59 24.71
C GLN A 103 8.96 -10.96 23.79
N LYS A 104 8.84 -10.65 22.50
CA LYS A 104 9.89 -10.90 21.53
C LYS A 104 11.11 -10.02 21.76
N ASN A 105 10.92 -8.73 22.04
CA ASN A 105 11.99 -7.72 21.98
C ASN A 105 12.46 -7.22 23.35
N PHE A 106 11.58 -7.16 24.35
CA PHE A 106 11.87 -6.63 25.68
C PHE A 106 12.40 -7.73 26.60
N LYS A 107 13.73 -7.80 26.74
CA LYS A 107 14.45 -8.82 27.52
C LYS A 107 14.97 -8.29 28.87
N ALA A 108 14.27 -7.34 29.47
CA ALA A 108 14.66 -6.82 30.78
C ALA A 108 14.56 -7.91 31.87
N ALA A 109 15.52 -7.91 32.80
CA ALA A 109 15.52 -8.78 33.96
C ALA A 109 14.29 -8.51 34.85
N PHE A 110 13.75 -9.57 35.46
CA PHE A 110 12.61 -9.52 36.39
C PHE A 110 13.04 -9.02 37.76
N GLU A 111 13.47 -7.76 37.81
CA GLU A 111 13.91 -7.06 39.01
C GLU A 111 12.92 -5.95 39.38
N GLU A 112 12.80 -5.69 40.68
CA GLU A 112 11.95 -4.61 41.19
C GLU A 112 12.39 -3.24 40.65
N PRO A 113 11.45 -2.36 40.23
CA PRO A 113 10.01 -2.56 40.27
C PRO A 113 9.52 -3.49 39.14
N LEU A 114 8.66 -4.44 39.52
CA LEU A 114 7.98 -5.36 38.59
C LEU A 114 6.87 -4.70 37.75
N THR A 115 6.68 -3.39 37.92
CA THR A 115 5.80 -2.55 37.10
C THR A 115 6.57 -1.29 36.72
N ARG A 116 6.65 -0.98 35.44
CA ARG A 116 7.42 0.14 34.87
C ARG A 116 6.56 0.90 33.88
N THR A 117 6.62 2.22 33.91
CA THR A 117 5.91 3.07 32.93
C THR A 117 6.91 3.66 31.96
N TYR A 118 6.65 3.49 30.67
CA TYR A 118 7.45 4.06 29.59
C TYR A 118 6.64 5.10 28.83
N THR A 119 7.33 6.00 28.14
CA THR A 119 6.68 7.01 27.28
C THR A 119 7.35 6.98 25.93
N SER A 120 6.55 6.77 24.90
CA SER A 120 6.96 6.82 23.50
C SER A 120 6.56 8.15 22.86
N PHE A 121 7.38 8.59 21.90
CA PHE A 121 7.18 9.85 21.19
C PHE A 121 7.13 9.57 19.69
N PHE A 122 5.99 9.85 19.05
CA PHE A 122 5.77 9.60 17.62
C PHE A 122 6.13 8.17 17.19
N GLY A 123 5.79 7.18 18.03
CA GLY A 123 6.09 5.77 17.77
C GLY A 123 7.54 5.35 18.00
N ARG A 124 8.36 6.21 18.62
CA ARG A 124 9.78 5.96 18.86
C ARG A 124 10.10 5.92 20.35
N HIS A 125 11.10 5.12 20.70
CA HIS A 125 11.63 4.95 22.03
C HIS A 125 13.15 4.68 21.96
N ASP A 126 13.95 5.26 22.86
CA ASP A 126 15.41 5.08 22.81
C ASP A 126 15.87 3.68 23.26
N ASP A 127 15.03 2.93 23.99
CA ASP A 127 15.24 1.51 24.31
C ASP A 127 14.88 0.62 23.10
N PRO A 128 15.85 -0.12 22.51
CA PRO A 128 15.61 -1.01 21.37
C PRO A 128 14.56 -2.11 21.65
N GLY A 129 14.44 -2.56 22.91
CA GLY A 129 13.46 -3.57 23.31
C GLY A 129 12.02 -3.07 23.27
N LEU A 130 11.83 -1.74 23.31
CA LEU A 130 10.52 -1.08 23.33
C LEU A 130 10.18 -0.37 22.01
N GLU A 131 11.12 -0.24 21.08
CA GLU A 131 10.90 0.45 19.80
C GLU A 131 9.79 -0.22 18.98
N ALA A 132 9.80 -1.55 18.86
CA ALA A 132 8.77 -2.29 18.12
C ALA A 132 7.36 -2.12 18.71
N VAL A 133 7.27 -2.09 20.05
CA VAL A 133 6.00 -1.85 20.76
C VAL A 133 5.56 -0.40 20.57
N SER A 134 6.48 0.55 20.67
CA SER A 134 6.21 1.98 20.51
C SER A 134 5.71 2.31 19.11
N SER A 135 6.37 1.75 18.09
CA SER A 135 5.98 1.87 16.69
C SER A 135 4.56 1.34 16.47
N ARG A 136 4.24 0.17 17.06
CA ARG A 136 2.91 -0.42 16.97
C ARG A 136 1.84 0.34 17.75
N LEU A 137 2.16 0.90 18.91
CA LEU A 137 1.24 1.76 19.67
C LEU A 137 0.87 3.00 18.88
N PHE A 138 1.86 3.65 18.24
CA PHE A 138 1.60 4.80 17.40
C PHE A 138 0.76 4.44 16.17
N ASP A 139 0.99 3.26 15.59
CA ASP A 139 0.17 2.72 14.50
C ASP A 139 -1.32 2.62 14.83
N LEU A 140 -1.61 2.07 16.01
CA LEU A 140 -2.97 1.76 16.44
C LEU A 140 -3.70 3.02 16.92
N PHE A 141 -3.01 3.87 17.67
CA PHE A 141 -3.66 4.98 18.39
C PHE A 141 -3.34 6.36 17.82
N ARG A 142 -2.25 6.52 17.06
CA ARG A 142 -1.85 7.77 16.38
C ARG A 142 -1.65 8.99 17.29
N PHE A 143 -1.36 8.77 18.56
CA PHE A 143 -1.05 9.86 19.48
C PHE A 143 0.45 10.19 19.46
N PRO A 144 0.83 11.47 19.32
CA PRO A 144 2.22 11.92 19.40
C PRO A 144 2.94 11.51 20.69
N LEU A 145 2.22 11.44 21.82
CA LEU A 145 2.73 10.99 23.11
C LEU A 145 1.85 9.84 23.61
N ILE A 146 2.45 8.69 23.87
CA ILE A 146 1.78 7.54 24.49
C ILE A 146 2.63 7.04 25.63
N SER A 147 2.05 6.97 26.83
CA SER A 147 2.65 6.24 27.94
C SER A 147 2.01 4.86 28.08
N PHE A 148 2.81 3.86 28.39
CA PHE A 148 2.33 2.51 28.60
C PHE A 148 3.05 1.85 29.78
N GLU A 149 2.27 1.13 30.58
CA GLU A 149 2.75 0.35 31.71
C GLU A 149 3.14 -1.04 31.23
N VAL A 150 4.33 -1.49 31.63
CA VAL A 150 4.82 -2.86 31.46
C VAL A 150 4.94 -3.48 32.85
N LYS A 151 4.21 -4.56 33.09
CA LYS A 151 4.18 -5.27 34.38
C LYS A 151 4.50 -6.76 34.22
N CYS A 152 5.06 -7.36 35.25
CA CYS A 152 5.30 -8.80 35.29
C CYS A 152 4.02 -9.53 35.70
N ALA A 153 3.31 -10.11 34.72
CA ALA A 153 2.09 -10.87 34.95
C ALA A 153 1.76 -11.79 33.76
N PRO A 154 1.69 -13.13 33.92
CA PRO A 154 2.06 -13.93 35.10
C PRO A 154 3.58 -13.88 35.38
N PRO A 155 4.07 -14.39 36.52
CA PRO A 155 5.50 -14.38 36.86
C PRO A 155 6.38 -14.89 35.71
N GLY A 156 7.45 -14.16 35.40
CA GLY A 156 8.35 -14.47 34.29
C GLY A 156 7.86 -14.00 32.91
N LYS A 157 6.81 -13.17 32.84
CA LYS A 157 6.33 -12.56 31.58
C LYS A 157 6.01 -11.07 31.74
N TRP A 158 6.63 -10.24 30.91
CA TRP A 158 6.30 -8.82 30.75
C TRP A 158 5.04 -8.62 29.89
N VAL A 159 4.03 -7.95 30.42
CA VAL A 159 2.82 -7.62 29.68
C VAL A 159 2.50 -6.13 29.80
N ILE A 160 1.85 -5.59 28.78
CA ILE A 160 1.31 -4.24 28.80
C ILE A 160 0.08 -4.22 29.70
N GLY A 161 0.11 -3.37 30.72
CA GLY A 161 -0.97 -3.19 31.68
C GLY A 161 -1.95 -2.09 31.28
N LYS A 162 -1.45 -0.87 31.14
CA LYS A 162 -2.25 0.33 30.88
C LYS A 162 -1.60 1.14 29.75
N ILE A 163 -2.42 1.80 28.94
CA ILE A 163 -1.99 2.74 27.91
C ILE A 163 -2.72 4.06 28.19
N ASP A 164 -1.98 5.17 28.22
CA ASP A 164 -2.47 6.52 28.46
C ASP A 164 -1.80 7.52 27.49
N THR A 165 -2.37 8.71 27.39
CA THR A 165 -1.80 9.84 26.62
C THR A 165 -1.37 10.95 27.58
N PRO A 166 -0.08 11.01 27.95
CA PRO A 166 0.40 12.04 28.84
C PRO A 166 0.38 13.40 28.13
N SER A 167 0.25 14.45 28.92
CA SER A 167 0.39 15.81 28.41
C SER A 167 1.86 16.13 28.18
N PHE A 168 2.17 16.89 27.12
CA PHE A 168 3.51 17.46 26.95
C PHE A 168 3.94 18.28 28.18
N ALA A 169 2.98 18.91 28.87
CA ALA A 169 3.25 19.71 30.05
C ALA A 169 3.76 18.90 31.26
N THR A 170 3.51 17.60 31.30
CA THR A 170 3.92 16.69 32.39
C THR A 170 5.22 15.95 32.10
N LEU A 171 5.84 16.16 30.93
CA LEU A 171 7.13 15.56 30.62
C LEU A 171 8.23 16.14 31.50
N THR A 172 9.13 15.26 31.94
CA THR A 172 10.34 15.63 32.69
C THR A 172 11.44 16.15 31.75
N ASP A 173 12.39 16.94 32.24
CA ASP A 173 13.50 17.46 31.42
C ASP A 173 14.26 16.38 30.62
N PRO A 174 14.52 15.17 31.16
CA PRO A 174 15.12 14.08 30.39
C PRO A 174 14.26 13.57 29.23
N GLN A 175 12.93 13.72 29.30
CA GLN A 175 11.99 13.28 28.27
C GLN A 175 11.76 14.33 27.16
N VAL A 176 11.98 15.61 27.47
CA VAL A 176 11.83 16.71 26.50
C VAL A 176 12.81 16.57 25.33
N LYS A 177 14.07 16.16 25.58
CA LYS A 177 15.07 15.96 24.52
C LYS A 177 14.68 14.83 23.53
N PRO A 178 14.36 13.60 23.97
CA PRO A 178 13.82 12.55 23.10
C PRO A 178 12.56 12.96 22.35
N PHE A 179 11.67 13.76 22.99
CA PHE A 179 10.49 14.29 22.32
C PHE A 179 10.87 15.17 21.13
N HIS A 180 11.73 16.19 21.32
CA HIS A 180 12.16 17.07 20.23
C HIS A 180 12.89 16.31 19.11
N LYS A 181 13.73 15.34 19.46
CA LYS A 181 14.39 14.45 18.49
C LYS A 181 13.36 13.67 17.65
N SER A 182 12.31 13.16 18.29
CA SER A 182 11.26 12.38 17.62
C SER A 182 10.34 13.27 16.79
N LEU A 183 9.96 14.45 17.28
CA LEU A 183 9.25 15.48 16.53
C LEU A 183 10.05 15.91 15.30
N ALA A 184 11.36 16.10 15.45
CA ALA A 184 12.22 16.52 14.35
C ALA A 184 12.33 15.42 13.27
N LYS A 185 12.39 14.15 13.67
CA LYS A 185 12.31 13.02 12.73
C LYS A 185 10.95 12.97 12.05
N PHE A 186 9.87 13.06 12.82
CA PHE A 186 8.49 13.02 12.33
C PHE A 186 8.17 14.15 11.33
N THR A 187 8.77 15.33 11.52
CA THR A 187 8.61 16.50 10.64
C THR A 187 9.69 16.60 9.55
N GLY A 188 10.61 15.64 9.46
CA GLY A 188 11.73 15.65 8.51
C GLY A 188 12.82 16.71 8.77
N SER A 189 12.75 17.44 9.90
CA SER A 189 13.71 18.48 10.28
C SER A 189 15.02 17.94 10.91
N ALA A 190 15.05 16.69 11.39
CA ALA A 190 16.23 16.06 11.99
C ALA A 190 17.41 15.81 11.02
N TRP A 191 17.20 15.96 9.71
CA TRP A 191 18.23 15.78 8.67
C TRP A 191 18.69 17.09 8.00
N ARG A 192 18.32 18.25 8.56
CA ARG A 192 18.74 19.58 8.06
C ARG A 192 19.90 20.19 8.84
N ASN A 193 20.90 19.38 9.23
CA ASN A 193 22.19 19.98 9.59
C ASN A 193 22.99 20.31 8.32
N ALA A 194 23.06 21.61 8.05
CA ALA A 194 24.08 22.40 7.34
C ALA A 194 24.77 21.80 6.09
N ARG A 195 24.58 22.54 4.97
CA ARG A 195 25.31 22.57 3.69
C ARG A 195 24.83 21.64 2.56
N SER A 196 24.20 22.32 1.60
CA SER A 196 24.06 22.01 0.17
C SER A 196 23.52 20.64 -0.24
N LYS A 197 22.22 20.59 -0.50
CA LYS A 197 21.62 19.92 -1.66
C LYS A 197 20.29 20.62 -1.94
N LYS A 198 19.89 20.70 -3.22
CA LYS A 198 18.53 21.14 -3.58
C LYS A 198 17.56 20.30 -2.74
N PRO A 199 16.62 20.90 -1.97
CA PRO A 199 15.72 20.12 -1.14
C PRO A 199 14.95 19.15 -2.04
N GLU A 200 14.95 17.87 -1.69
CA GLU A 200 14.11 16.88 -2.35
C GLU A 200 12.65 17.31 -2.16
N LYS A 201 11.91 17.42 -3.27
CA LYS A 201 10.60 18.08 -3.31
C LYS A 201 9.52 17.25 -2.62
N TYR A 202 9.55 15.94 -2.85
CA TYR A 202 8.60 14.95 -2.33
C TYR A 202 9.30 13.67 -1.91
N TRP A 203 8.71 12.97 -0.95
CA TRP A 203 9.17 11.71 -0.36
C TRP A 203 8.22 10.59 -0.76
N ILE A 204 8.71 9.58 -1.47
CA ILE A 204 7.92 8.48 -2.01
C ILE A 204 8.39 7.18 -1.37
N ALA A 205 7.47 6.51 -0.67
CA ALA A 205 7.69 5.16 -0.17
C ALA A 205 7.42 4.14 -1.29
N ILE A 206 8.36 3.22 -1.51
CA ILE A 206 8.15 2.03 -2.34
C ILE A 206 8.03 0.81 -1.42
N LEU A 207 6.82 0.29 -1.24
CA LEU A 207 6.59 -0.92 -0.46
C LEU A 207 7.09 -2.14 -1.22
N HIS A 208 7.95 -2.93 -0.58
CA HIS A 208 8.45 -4.19 -1.14
C HIS A 208 8.74 -5.22 -0.03
N ASP A 209 8.73 -6.51 -0.39
CA ASP A 209 9.30 -7.57 0.44
C ASP A 209 10.63 -8.05 -0.17
N PRO A 210 11.79 -7.81 0.50
CA PRO A 210 13.09 -8.29 0.04
C PRO A 210 13.17 -9.81 -0.18
N ASN A 211 12.26 -10.59 0.42
CA ASN A 211 12.25 -12.05 0.39
C ASN A 211 11.21 -12.62 -0.59
N GLU A 212 10.43 -11.76 -1.25
CA GLU A 212 9.45 -12.20 -2.23
C GLU A 212 10.15 -12.77 -3.47
N LYS A 213 9.78 -14.00 -3.84
CA LYS A 213 10.41 -14.72 -4.96
C LYS A 213 9.98 -14.19 -6.32
N HIS A 214 8.73 -13.76 -6.42
CA HIS A 214 8.10 -13.28 -7.66
C HIS A 214 7.68 -11.83 -7.48
N ALA A 215 8.64 -11.00 -7.09
CA ALA A 215 8.39 -9.59 -6.86
C ALA A 215 8.02 -8.91 -8.19
N PRO A 216 7.04 -8.00 -8.19
CA PRO A 216 6.66 -7.17 -9.35
C PRO A 216 7.82 -6.37 -9.94
N SER A 217 8.83 -6.05 -9.13
CA SER A 217 10.05 -5.40 -9.60
C SER A 217 11.28 -6.02 -8.95
N ASN A 218 12.26 -6.35 -9.79
CA ASN A 218 13.54 -6.88 -9.36
C ASN A 218 14.39 -5.80 -8.66
N LYS A 219 15.42 -6.25 -7.94
CA LYS A 219 16.29 -5.37 -7.15
C LYS A 219 16.94 -4.26 -7.98
N VAL A 220 17.25 -4.52 -9.26
CA VAL A 220 17.86 -3.52 -10.14
C VAL A 220 16.83 -2.45 -10.53
N ALA A 221 15.60 -2.84 -10.83
CA ALA A 221 14.48 -1.92 -11.08
C ALA A 221 14.18 -1.04 -9.85
N LEU A 222 14.15 -1.61 -8.64
CA LEU A 222 13.99 -0.83 -7.40
C LEU A 222 15.11 0.22 -7.23
N ASN A 223 16.37 -0.15 -7.49
CA ASN A 223 17.49 0.79 -7.47
C ASN A 223 17.38 1.85 -8.60
N LYS A 224 16.81 1.50 -9.75
CA LYS A 224 16.52 2.45 -10.83
C LYS A 224 15.49 3.49 -10.39
N PHE A 225 14.40 3.10 -9.73
CA PHE A 225 13.45 4.05 -9.15
C PHE A 225 14.14 5.05 -8.21
N ILE A 226 15.02 4.57 -7.31
CA ILE A 226 15.77 5.44 -6.39
C ILE A 226 16.70 6.40 -7.15
N SER A 227 17.51 5.86 -8.07
CA SER A 227 18.51 6.67 -8.79
C SER A 227 17.88 7.68 -9.76
N VAL A 228 16.78 7.31 -10.44
CA VAL A 228 16.02 8.20 -11.32
C VAL A 228 15.25 9.24 -10.48
N GLY A 229 14.62 8.84 -9.38
CA GLY A 229 13.97 9.75 -8.45
C GLY A 229 14.92 10.82 -7.91
N LYS A 230 16.14 10.43 -7.51
CA LYS A 230 17.18 11.37 -7.09
C LYS A 230 17.55 12.37 -8.19
N LYS A 231 17.66 11.94 -9.46
CA LYS A 231 17.88 12.85 -10.61
C LYS A 231 16.70 13.80 -10.85
N MET A 232 15.50 13.41 -10.42
CA MET A 232 14.28 14.23 -10.47
C MET A 232 14.11 15.14 -9.24
N GLY A 233 14.99 15.03 -8.23
CA GLY A 233 14.86 15.77 -6.98
C GLY A 233 13.80 15.19 -6.04
N LEU A 234 13.57 13.88 -6.08
CA LEU A 234 12.66 13.15 -5.21
C LEU A 234 13.46 12.30 -4.21
N ALA A 235 12.97 12.20 -2.97
CA ALA A 235 13.43 11.20 -2.01
C ALA A 235 12.62 9.93 -2.25
N VAL A 236 13.26 8.84 -2.68
CA VAL A 236 12.58 7.56 -2.90
C VAL A 236 13.20 6.55 -1.97
N GLU A 237 12.39 6.01 -1.06
CA GLU A 237 12.83 5.05 -0.05
C GLU A 237 12.10 3.74 -0.21
N LEU A 238 12.83 2.65 0.01
CA LEU A 238 12.24 1.32 0.04
C LEU A 238 11.73 1.05 1.46
N VAL A 239 10.46 0.69 1.57
CA VAL A 239 9.81 0.39 2.85
C VAL A 239 9.28 -1.04 2.84
N THR A 240 9.12 -1.61 4.02
CA THR A 240 8.68 -2.98 4.25
C THR A 240 7.39 -3.01 5.05
N LYS A 241 6.82 -4.20 5.27
CA LYS A 241 5.62 -4.34 6.12
C LYS A 241 5.81 -3.81 7.55
N GLN A 242 7.05 -3.69 8.04
CA GLN A 242 7.37 -3.15 9.36
C GLN A 242 7.22 -1.61 9.43
N ASP A 243 7.24 -0.94 8.29
CA ASP A 243 7.19 0.52 8.15
C ASP A 243 5.75 1.04 8.01
N PHE A 244 4.76 0.20 8.35
CA PHE A 244 3.35 0.58 8.29
C PHE A 244 3.07 1.84 9.13
N SER A 245 3.73 1.99 10.27
CA SER A 245 3.59 3.15 11.18
C SER A 245 4.14 4.45 10.62
N THR A 246 5.23 4.37 9.86
CA THR A 246 5.93 5.52 9.29
C THR A 246 5.40 5.92 7.92
N LEU A 247 4.38 5.25 7.37
CA LEU A 247 3.75 5.62 6.09
C LEU A 247 3.37 7.12 6.02
N LEU A 248 2.99 7.71 7.16
CA LEU A 248 2.65 9.13 7.29
C LEU A 248 3.81 10.12 7.11
N GLU A 249 5.05 9.62 7.09
CA GLU A 249 6.27 10.40 6.82
C GLU A 249 6.46 10.63 5.30
N PHE A 250 5.70 9.93 4.44
CA PHE A 250 5.81 10.00 2.99
C PHE A 250 4.66 10.77 2.34
N ASP A 251 4.95 11.41 1.21
CA ASP A 251 4.00 12.14 0.38
C ASP A 251 3.22 11.22 -0.58
N ALA A 252 3.76 10.04 -0.90
CA ALA A 252 3.07 9.02 -1.72
C ALA A 252 3.56 7.59 -1.41
N LEU A 253 2.72 6.62 -1.74
CA LEU A 253 3.00 5.19 -1.65
C LEU A 253 2.98 4.53 -3.03
N PHE A 254 4.00 3.74 -3.32
CA PHE A 254 4.09 2.89 -4.50
C PHE A 254 4.35 1.44 -4.10
N ILE A 255 3.37 0.56 -4.28
CA ILE A 255 3.41 -0.85 -3.92
C ILE A 255 4.08 -1.64 -5.04
N ARG A 256 5.18 -2.31 -4.71
CA ARG A 256 5.92 -3.26 -5.59
C ARG A 256 6.08 -4.61 -4.89
N GLU A 257 4.98 -5.07 -4.29
CA GLU A 257 4.82 -6.38 -3.68
C GLU A 257 3.46 -6.94 -4.13
N THR A 258 3.33 -8.27 -4.22
CA THR A 258 2.06 -8.90 -4.62
C THR A 258 0.87 -8.40 -3.80
N THR A 259 -0.13 -7.88 -4.50
CA THR A 259 -1.37 -7.38 -3.91
C THR A 259 -2.36 -8.51 -3.65
N ALA A 260 -3.07 -8.41 -2.53
CA ALA A 260 -4.23 -9.26 -2.22
C ALA A 260 -5.09 -8.60 -1.14
N ILE A 261 -6.41 -8.81 -1.20
CA ILE A 261 -7.39 -8.17 -0.31
C ILE A 261 -7.11 -8.50 1.17
N ASN A 262 -6.71 -9.74 1.47
CA ASN A 262 -6.40 -10.21 2.82
C ASN A 262 -4.90 -10.10 3.19
N ASN A 263 -4.16 -9.16 2.59
CA ASN A 263 -2.71 -8.98 2.78
C ASN A 263 -2.38 -7.59 3.38
N HIS A 264 -1.17 -7.40 3.91
CA HIS A 264 -0.71 -6.09 4.37
C HIS A 264 -0.61 -5.07 3.24
N THR A 265 -0.35 -5.48 2.00
CA THR A 265 -0.34 -4.57 0.83
C THR A 265 -1.65 -3.81 0.69
N TYR A 266 -2.80 -4.49 0.81
CA TYR A 266 -4.12 -3.84 0.84
C TYR A 266 -4.29 -2.91 2.05
N ARG A 267 -3.78 -3.30 3.23
CA ARG A 267 -3.84 -2.44 4.44
C ARG A 267 -3.03 -1.16 4.26
N PHE A 268 -1.88 -1.23 3.58
CA PHE A 268 -1.06 -0.07 3.24
C PHE A 268 -1.81 0.88 2.28
N ALA A 269 -2.40 0.34 1.21
CA ALA A 269 -3.23 1.12 0.28
C ALA A 269 -4.41 1.79 0.99
N TYR A 270 -5.12 1.03 1.82
CA TYR A 270 -6.26 1.55 2.60
C TYR A 270 -5.84 2.65 3.57
N LYS A 271 -4.72 2.47 4.27
CA LYS A 271 -4.17 3.51 5.17
C LYS A 271 -3.73 4.74 4.39
N ALA A 272 -3.11 4.59 3.22
CA ALA A 272 -2.74 5.72 2.38
C ALA A 272 -3.98 6.52 1.96
N GLU A 273 -5.05 5.86 1.51
CA GLU A 273 -6.31 6.51 1.16
C GLU A 273 -6.96 7.25 2.34
N GLN A 274 -7.04 6.62 3.53
CA GLN A 274 -7.60 7.25 4.73
C GLN A 274 -6.85 8.53 5.12
N GLU A 275 -5.55 8.58 4.84
CA GLU A 275 -4.66 9.69 5.19
C GLU A 275 -4.45 10.67 4.03
N ASN A 276 -5.18 10.49 2.91
CA ASN A 276 -5.04 11.27 1.66
C ASN A 276 -3.61 11.25 1.09
N ILE A 277 -2.92 10.13 1.24
CA ILE A 277 -1.62 9.87 0.62
C ILE A 277 -1.90 9.18 -0.73
N PRO A 278 -1.52 9.80 -1.87
CA PRO A 278 -1.58 9.16 -3.17
C PRO A 278 -0.92 7.77 -3.16
N CYS A 279 -1.65 6.77 -3.65
CA CYS A 279 -1.22 5.38 -3.65
C CYS A 279 -1.36 4.75 -5.03
N ILE A 280 -0.32 4.02 -5.43
CA ILE A 280 -0.35 3.06 -6.54
C ILE A 280 0.14 1.74 -5.96
N ASP A 281 -0.62 0.68 -5.83
CA ASP A 281 -2.00 0.53 -6.31
C ASP A 281 -3.02 0.93 -5.23
N ASP A 282 -4.07 1.63 -5.65
CA ASP A 282 -5.17 2.04 -4.77
C ASP A 282 -6.09 0.86 -4.41
N THR A 283 -6.89 0.98 -3.35
CA THR A 283 -7.71 -0.14 -2.85
C THR A 283 -8.74 -0.59 -3.87
N SER A 284 -9.29 0.35 -4.64
CA SER A 284 -10.29 0.04 -5.65
C SER A 284 -9.68 -0.78 -6.79
N SER A 285 -8.47 -0.44 -7.23
CA SER A 285 -7.70 -1.22 -8.20
C SER A 285 -7.41 -2.63 -7.70
N ILE A 286 -6.94 -2.78 -6.46
CA ILE A 286 -6.65 -4.10 -5.85
C ILE A 286 -7.91 -4.98 -5.81
N ILE A 287 -9.03 -4.46 -5.30
CA ILE A 287 -10.28 -5.22 -5.19
C ILE A 287 -10.75 -5.70 -6.58
N ARG A 288 -10.73 -4.78 -7.55
CA ARG A 288 -11.27 -5.04 -8.89
C ARG A 288 -10.40 -6.03 -9.66
N CYS A 289 -9.08 -5.83 -9.67
CA CYS A 289 -8.13 -6.67 -10.40
C CYS A 289 -7.91 -8.05 -9.77
N CYS A 290 -7.84 -8.15 -8.45
CA CYS A 290 -7.61 -9.45 -7.80
C CYS A 290 -8.81 -10.41 -7.94
N ASN A 291 -10.02 -9.89 -8.19
CA ASN A 291 -11.23 -10.70 -8.32
C ASN A 291 -11.59 -10.97 -9.78
N LYS A 292 -11.33 -12.20 -10.25
CA LYS A 292 -11.61 -12.60 -11.65
C LYS A 292 -13.10 -12.62 -12.00
N VAL A 293 -13.99 -12.85 -11.03
CA VAL A 293 -15.44 -12.79 -11.26
C VAL A 293 -15.86 -11.35 -11.53
N TYR A 294 -15.37 -10.41 -10.72
CA TYR A 294 -15.60 -8.98 -10.92
C TYR A 294 -15.09 -8.54 -12.31
N LEU A 295 -13.85 -8.92 -12.64
CA LEU A 295 -13.24 -8.59 -13.92
C LEU A 295 -14.04 -9.14 -15.11
N LYS A 296 -14.43 -10.41 -15.07
CA LYS A 296 -15.29 -11.04 -16.08
C LYS A 296 -16.56 -10.22 -16.30
N GLU A 297 -17.28 -9.95 -15.21
CA GLU A 297 -18.59 -9.27 -15.29
C GLU A 297 -18.46 -7.84 -15.82
N LEU A 298 -17.40 -7.14 -15.40
CA LEU A 298 -17.10 -5.79 -15.86
C LEU A 298 -16.80 -5.76 -17.36
N LEU A 299 -15.93 -6.64 -17.84
CA LEU A 299 -15.53 -6.69 -19.25
C LEU A 299 -16.73 -7.05 -20.14
N GLU A 300 -17.57 -8.02 -19.73
CA GLU A 300 -18.77 -8.39 -20.46
C GLU A 300 -19.81 -7.26 -20.51
N THR A 301 -20.05 -6.59 -19.38
CA THR A 301 -20.97 -5.44 -19.30
C THR A 301 -20.57 -4.33 -20.28
N LEU A 302 -19.27 -4.11 -20.43
CA LEU A 302 -18.69 -3.11 -21.32
C LEU A 302 -18.48 -3.62 -22.75
N LYS A 303 -18.88 -4.86 -23.04
CA LYS A 303 -18.70 -5.53 -24.34
C LYS A 303 -17.24 -5.56 -24.77
N ILE A 304 -16.32 -5.65 -23.82
CA ILE A 304 -14.90 -5.81 -24.06
C ILE A 304 -14.63 -7.30 -24.35
N PRO A 305 -14.06 -7.64 -25.52
CA PRO A 305 -13.78 -9.02 -25.88
C PRO A 305 -12.93 -9.75 -24.84
N THR A 306 -13.43 -10.90 -24.37
CA THR A 306 -12.77 -11.84 -23.46
C THR A 306 -13.12 -13.27 -23.92
N PRO A 307 -12.32 -14.30 -23.61
CA PRO A 307 -12.71 -15.68 -23.93
C PRO A 307 -14.04 -16.02 -23.27
N ARG A 308 -14.87 -16.83 -23.94
CA ARG A 308 -16.19 -17.23 -23.38
C ARG A 308 -15.99 -17.82 -21.99
N THR A 309 -16.68 -17.27 -20.99
CA THR A 309 -16.47 -17.64 -19.59
C THR A 309 -17.80 -17.84 -18.88
N LEU A 310 -17.95 -18.97 -18.20
CA LEU A 310 -19.10 -19.30 -17.37
C LEU A 310 -18.69 -19.30 -15.89
N ILE A 311 -19.60 -18.86 -15.03
CA ILE A 311 -19.45 -18.98 -13.59
C ILE A 311 -20.16 -20.26 -13.15
N LEU A 312 -19.40 -21.18 -12.57
CA LEU A 312 -19.89 -22.45 -12.07
C LEU A 312 -20.08 -22.40 -10.56
N GLU A 313 -21.17 -23.02 -10.13
CA GLU A 313 -21.52 -23.33 -8.74
C GLU A 313 -21.60 -24.86 -8.59
N ARG A 314 -21.55 -25.36 -7.35
CA ARG A 314 -21.67 -26.80 -7.07
C ARG A 314 -22.89 -27.46 -7.70
N THR A 315 -23.98 -26.70 -7.84
CA THR A 315 -25.28 -27.16 -8.34
C THR A 315 -25.35 -27.25 -9.87
N ASN A 316 -24.57 -26.45 -10.60
CA ASN A 316 -24.73 -26.28 -12.05
C ASN A 316 -23.67 -27.00 -12.92
N ILE A 317 -22.67 -27.66 -12.31
CA ILE A 317 -21.59 -28.39 -13.01
C ILE A 317 -22.13 -29.41 -14.02
N LYS A 318 -23.25 -30.07 -13.70
CA LYS A 318 -23.83 -31.13 -14.54
C LYS A 318 -24.48 -30.60 -15.83
N GLY A 319 -24.82 -29.33 -15.86
CA GLY A 319 -25.53 -28.67 -16.96
C GLY A 319 -24.67 -27.64 -17.67
N LEU A 320 -23.37 -27.95 -17.89
CA LEU A 320 -22.54 -27.11 -18.75
C LEU A 320 -23.33 -26.82 -20.05
N PRO A 321 -23.63 -25.55 -20.34
CA PRO A 321 -24.24 -25.17 -21.60
C PRO A 321 -23.40 -25.72 -22.76
N GLY A 322 -24.03 -26.09 -23.87
CA GLY A 322 -23.33 -26.55 -25.09
C GLY A 322 -22.39 -25.50 -25.72
N ASP A 323 -22.17 -24.36 -25.06
CA ASP A 323 -21.49 -23.17 -25.57
C ASP A 323 -19.96 -23.21 -25.35
N LEU A 324 -19.46 -24.14 -24.52
CA LEU A 324 -18.03 -24.37 -24.32
C LEU A 324 -17.66 -25.78 -24.77
N SER A 325 -16.59 -25.87 -25.57
CA SER A 325 -15.95 -27.14 -25.96
C SER A 325 -14.69 -27.39 -25.16
N PHE A 326 -14.33 -28.67 -24.99
CA PHE A 326 -13.05 -29.04 -24.40
C PHE A 326 -11.90 -28.82 -25.40
N PRO A 327 -10.69 -28.47 -24.93
CA PRO A 327 -10.34 -28.20 -23.53
C PRO A 327 -10.88 -26.87 -22.99
N MET A 328 -11.01 -26.79 -21.67
CA MET A 328 -11.41 -25.58 -20.94
C MET A 328 -10.40 -25.22 -19.86
N VAL A 329 -10.43 -23.98 -19.37
CA VAL A 329 -9.59 -23.48 -18.29
C VAL A 329 -10.44 -23.16 -17.07
N LEU A 330 -10.17 -23.82 -15.95
CA LEU A 330 -10.75 -23.50 -14.65
C LEU A 330 -9.89 -22.48 -13.92
N LYS A 331 -10.50 -21.42 -13.40
CA LYS A 331 -9.82 -20.39 -12.61
C LYS A 331 -10.52 -20.18 -11.28
N ILE A 332 -9.74 -20.09 -10.21
CA ILE A 332 -10.22 -19.67 -8.89
C ILE A 332 -10.45 -18.14 -8.91
N PRO A 333 -11.56 -17.63 -8.34
CA PRO A 333 -11.86 -16.19 -8.31
C PRO A 333 -10.76 -15.30 -7.72
N ASP A 334 -10.20 -15.69 -6.57
CA ASP A 334 -9.20 -14.94 -5.81
C ASP A 334 -7.86 -15.70 -5.84
N SER A 335 -7.03 -15.43 -6.85
CA SER A 335 -5.71 -16.06 -6.98
C SER A 335 -4.75 -15.24 -7.84
N SER A 336 -3.45 -15.27 -7.51
CA SER A 336 -2.38 -14.56 -8.24
C SER A 336 -1.36 -15.52 -8.87
N PHE A 337 -0.59 -15.06 -9.87
CA PHE A 337 0.49 -15.79 -10.57
C PHE A 337 0.09 -17.16 -11.14
N SER A 338 -1.04 -17.23 -11.83
CA SER A 338 -1.55 -18.47 -12.44
C SER A 338 -1.75 -19.64 -11.46
N ARG A 339 -1.64 -19.42 -10.14
CA ARG A 339 -1.97 -20.43 -9.13
C ARG A 339 -3.48 -20.58 -9.10
N GLY A 340 -3.96 -21.82 -9.19
CA GLY A 340 -5.40 -22.08 -9.29
C GLY A 340 -5.97 -21.87 -10.70
N VAL A 341 -5.12 -21.99 -11.73
CA VAL A 341 -5.54 -22.05 -13.13
C VAL A 341 -5.24 -23.45 -13.68
N THR A 342 -6.26 -24.21 -14.04
CA THR A 342 -6.13 -25.63 -14.43
C THR A 342 -6.80 -25.87 -15.78
N LYS A 343 -6.08 -26.49 -16.72
CA LYS A 343 -6.67 -26.95 -17.99
C LYS A 343 -7.36 -28.30 -17.79
N VAL A 344 -8.58 -28.43 -18.30
CA VAL A 344 -9.36 -29.68 -18.26
C VAL A 344 -9.70 -30.12 -19.69
N GLU A 345 -9.43 -31.39 -19.99
CA GLU A 345 -9.54 -31.95 -21.35
C GLU A 345 -10.88 -32.68 -21.59
N ASN A 346 -11.62 -33.00 -20.53
CA ASN A 346 -12.88 -33.75 -20.61
C ASN A 346 -13.77 -33.54 -19.37
N LEU A 347 -14.98 -34.09 -19.42
CA LEU A 347 -15.99 -33.96 -18.37
C LEU A 347 -15.58 -34.61 -17.03
N GLU A 348 -14.82 -35.70 -17.07
CA GLU A 348 -14.35 -36.38 -15.86
C GLU A 348 -13.33 -35.51 -15.11
N ALA A 349 -12.32 -35.00 -15.84
CA ALA A 349 -11.33 -34.07 -15.31
C ALA A 349 -11.98 -32.78 -14.77
N LEU A 350 -13.01 -32.26 -15.45
CA LEU A 350 -13.79 -31.13 -14.97
C LEU A 350 -14.45 -31.43 -13.62
N LYS A 351 -15.14 -32.57 -13.49
CA LYS A 351 -15.82 -32.96 -12.23
C LYS A 351 -14.83 -33.13 -11.08
N GLU A 352 -13.71 -33.79 -11.33
CA GLU A 352 -12.66 -34.00 -10.34
C GLU A 352 -12.09 -32.65 -9.85
N LYS A 353 -11.62 -31.81 -10.78
CA LYS A 353 -10.96 -30.54 -10.45
C LYS A 353 -11.90 -29.50 -9.89
N SER A 354 -13.13 -29.43 -10.39
CA SER A 354 -14.14 -28.57 -9.77
C SER A 354 -14.45 -28.99 -8.34
N THR A 355 -14.56 -30.30 -8.05
CA THR A 355 -14.79 -30.80 -6.68
C THR A 355 -13.67 -30.40 -5.72
N GLU A 356 -12.42 -30.50 -6.16
CA GLU A 356 -11.22 -30.05 -5.42
C GLU A 356 -11.28 -28.54 -5.12
N ILE A 357 -11.54 -27.72 -6.15
CA ILE A 357 -11.57 -26.26 -6.01
C ILE A 357 -12.73 -25.82 -5.11
N PHE A 358 -13.91 -26.44 -5.24
CA PHE A 358 -15.08 -26.05 -4.48
C PHE A 358 -14.90 -26.25 -2.96
N GLN A 359 -13.94 -27.07 -2.51
CA GLN A 359 -13.58 -27.17 -1.09
C GLN A 359 -13.09 -25.83 -0.50
N LYS A 360 -12.63 -24.91 -1.34
CA LYS A 360 -12.00 -23.64 -0.93
C LYS A 360 -12.71 -22.40 -1.47
N SER A 361 -13.65 -22.55 -2.41
CA SER A 361 -14.37 -21.44 -3.04
C SER A 361 -15.79 -21.86 -3.39
N ASP A 362 -16.75 -20.95 -3.31
CA ASP A 362 -18.13 -21.23 -3.72
C ASP A 362 -18.35 -21.12 -5.23
N LEU A 363 -17.43 -20.45 -5.94
CA LEU A 363 -17.52 -20.17 -7.37
C LEU A 363 -16.25 -20.58 -8.11
N ILE A 364 -16.40 -20.99 -9.38
CA ILE A 364 -15.29 -21.27 -10.29
C ILE A 364 -15.56 -20.58 -11.63
N LEU A 365 -14.56 -19.95 -12.22
CA LEU A 365 -14.67 -19.51 -13.61
C LEU A 365 -14.25 -20.67 -14.52
N CYS A 366 -15.11 -21.05 -15.44
CA CYS A 366 -14.83 -22.00 -16.51
C CYS A 366 -14.77 -21.25 -17.84
N GLN A 367 -13.58 -21.22 -18.45
CA GLN A 367 -13.27 -20.38 -19.59
C GLN A 367 -12.88 -21.22 -20.81
N GLU A 368 -13.27 -20.77 -22.01
CA GLU A 368 -12.79 -21.28 -23.31
C GLU A 368 -11.26 -21.31 -23.33
N PHE A 369 -10.66 -22.45 -23.69
CA PHE A 369 -9.23 -22.51 -23.93
C PHE A 369 -8.90 -21.85 -25.27
N VAL A 370 -8.17 -20.74 -25.21
CA VAL A 370 -7.71 -20.01 -26.40
C VAL A 370 -6.19 -20.13 -26.56
N PRO A 371 -5.70 -20.94 -27.52
CA PRO A 371 -4.27 -21.09 -27.77
C PRO A 371 -3.67 -19.82 -28.39
N SER A 372 -2.43 -19.53 -28.03
CA SER A 372 -1.64 -18.44 -28.61
C SER A 372 -0.15 -18.82 -28.57
N THR A 373 0.64 -18.27 -29.49
CA THR A 373 2.10 -18.43 -29.50
C THR A 373 2.76 -17.55 -28.44
N TYR A 374 2.14 -16.41 -28.12
CA TYR A 374 2.52 -15.48 -27.07
C TYR A 374 1.30 -14.69 -26.61
N ASP A 375 1.42 -14.09 -25.42
CA ASP A 375 0.45 -13.14 -24.89
C ASP A 375 1.06 -11.74 -24.91
N TRP A 376 0.29 -10.76 -25.37
CA TRP A 376 0.67 -9.35 -25.24
C TRP A 376 0.44 -8.91 -23.81
N ARG A 377 1.43 -8.25 -23.21
CA ARG A 377 1.32 -7.51 -21.96
C ARG A 377 1.45 -6.03 -22.26
N ILE A 378 0.37 -5.28 -22.07
CA ILE A 378 0.38 -3.83 -22.20
C ILE A 378 0.39 -3.21 -20.81
N GLY A 379 1.48 -2.52 -20.47
CA GLY A 379 1.54 -1.66 -19.29
C GLY A 379 0.75 -0.39 -19.53
N VAL A 380 -0.17 -0.04 -18.62
CA VAL A 380 -0.98 1.18 -18.66
C VAL A 380 -0.76 1.95 -17.37
N LEU A 381 -0.49 3.25 -17.45
CA LEU A 381 -0.30 4.13 -16.30
C LEU A 381 -1.18 5.35 -16.47
N GLY A 382 -2.09 5.61 -15.53
CA GLY A 382 -2.93 6.81 -15.57
C GLY A 382 -3.72 6.93 -16.88
N ASN A 383 -4.31 5.83 -17.34
CA ASN A 383 -5.03 5.73 -18.61
C ASN A 383 -4.21 6.06 -19.87
N LYS A 384 -2.89 5.85 -19.82
CA LYS A 384 -1.99 5.98 -20.97
C LYS A 384 -1.12 4.72 -21.12
N PRO A 385 -0.82 4.28 -22.35
CA PRO A 385 0.10 3.15 -22.53
C PRO A 385 1.51 3.54 -22.07
N LEU A 386 2.15 2.64 -21.34
CA LEU A 386 3.46 2.81 -20.73
C LEU A 386 4.53 1.98 -21.42
N PHE A 387 4.31 0.67 -21.58
CA PHE A 387 5.21 -0.26 -22.25
C PHE A 387 4.41 -1.41 -22.88
N ALA A 388 5.05 -2.17 -23.77
CA ALA A 388 4.49 -3.41 -24.30
C ALA A 388 5.55 -4.51 -24.35
N SER A 389 5.12 -5.74 -24.08
CA SER A 389 5.96 -6.92 -24.16
C SER A 389 5.16 -8.11 -24.70
N LYS A 390 5.84 -9.02 -25.39
CA LYS A 390 5.33 -10.35 -25.74
C LYS A 390 5.88 -11.36 -24.75
N TYR A 391 4.99 -12.07 -24.06
CA TYR A 391 5.34 -13.18 -23.18
C TYR A 391 5.05 -14.48 -23.92
N TYR A 392 6.10 -15.18 -24.32
CA TYR A 392 5.98 -16.47 -25.00
C TYR A 392 5.62 -17.57 -24.00
N MET A 393 4.99 -18.64 -24.47
CA MET A 393 4.69 -19.80 -23.63
C MET A 393 5.97 -20.51 -23.18
N ALA A 394 5.97 -21.09 -21.98
CA ALA A 394 7.10 -21.91 -21.53
C ALA A 394 7.24 -23.17 -22.41
N GLU A 395 8.46 -23.70 -22.51
CA GLU A 395 8.78 -24.82 -23.40
C GLU A 395 7.86 -26.04 -23.14
N ASN A 396 7.12 -26.48 -24.15
CA ASN A 396 6.10 -27.54 -24.08
C ASN A 396 4.99 -27.30 -23.03
N HIS A 397 4.64 -26.04 -22.78
CA HIS A 397 3.63 -25.63 -21.81
C HIS A 397 2.64 -24.64 -22.44
N TRP A 398 1.41 -24.60 -21.90
CA TRP A 398 0.34 -23.75 -22.43
C TRP A 398 0.20 -22.41 -21.69
N GLN A 399 0.98 -22.22 -20.62
CA GLN A 399 1.10 -20.95 -19.88
C GLN A 399 2.52 -20.40 -20.03
N VAL A 400 2.65 -19.08 -19.87
CA VAL A 400 3.92 -18.36 -19.86
C VAL A 400 4.83 -18.77 -18.69
N TYR A 401 4.26 -19.31 -17.60
CA TYR A 401 4.97 -19.86 -16.44
C TYR A 401 4.60 -21.34 -16.21
N ASN A 402 5.60 -22.21 -16.10
CA ASN A 402 5.48 -23.61 -15.74
C ASN A 402 6.12 -23.84 -14.35
N SER A 403 5.29 -23.92 -13.30
CA SER A 403 5.76 -24.13 -11.92
C SER A 403 6.37 -25.52 -11.68
N GLU A 404 6.04 -26.50 -12.52
CA GLU A 404 6.43 -27.91 -12.41
C GLU A 404 7.76 -28.23 -13.11
N ALA A 405 8.29 -27.31 -13.94
CA ALA A 405 9.51 -27.57 -14.68
C ALA A 405 10.73 -27.73 -13.73
N LYS A 406 11.51 -28.79 -13.96
CA LYS A 406 12.70 -29.17 -13.16
C LYS A 406 13.84 -28.16 -13.26
N SER A 407 13.94 -27.41 -14.36
CA SER A 407 14.97 -26.39 -14.59
C SER A 407 14.38 -24.99 -14.51
N LYS A 408 15.01 -24.09 -13.75
CA LYS A 408 14.59 -22.67 -13.66
C LYS A 408 14.50 -21.99 -15.03
N LYS A 409 15.36 -22.34 -15.99
CA LYS A 409 15.35 -21.78 -17.36
C LYS A 409 14.16 -22.24 -18.21
N LYS A 410 13.49 -23.33 -17.83
CA LYS A 410 12.30 -23.87 -18.52
C LYS A 410 10.98 -23.50 -17.83
N ARG A 411 11.05 -22.72 -16.74
CA ARG A 411 9.87 -22.29 -15.98
C ARG A 411 9.19 -21.08 -16.59
N GLU A 412 9.90 -20.28 -17.38
CA GLU A 412 9.38 -19.06 -17.99
C GLU A 412 9.66 -19.10 -19.49
N GLY A 413 8.68 -18.71 -20.30
CA GLY A 413 8.92 -18.45 -21.72
C GLY A 413 9.76 -17.19 -21.93
N LYS A 414 10.26 -17.00 -23.16
CA LYS A 414 10.98 -15.77 -23.53
C LYS A 414 10.05 -14.57 -23.32
N THR A 415 10.58 -13.46 -22.82
CA THR A 415 9.90 -12.16 -22.88
C THR A 415 10.62 -11.25 -23.87
N GLU A 416 9.86 -10.58 -24.70
CA GLU A 416 10.37 -9.66 -25.72
C GLU A 416 9.67 -8.30 -25.58
N ALA A 417 10.42 -7.27 -25.21
CA ALA A 417 9.89 -5.92 -25.16
C ALA A 417 9.70 -5.38 -26.59
N VAL A 418 8.57 -4.70 -26.82
CA VAL A 418 8.17 -4.18 -28.12
C VAL A 418 7.92 -2.67 -28.00
N PRO A 419 8.45 -1.84 -28.90
CA PRO A 419 8.10 -0.43 -28.97
C PRO A 419 6.58 -0.25 -29.13
N LEU A 420 5.99 0.73 -28.44
CA LEU A 420 4.54 0.92 -28.44
C LEU A 420 4.00 1.25 -29.84
N GLU A 421 4.81 1.92 -30.65
CA GLU A 421 4.56 2.23 -32.05
C GLU A 421 4.46 1.01 -32.98
N ASP A 422 5.07 -0.12 -32.58
CA ASP A 422 5.06 -1.37 -33.34
C ASP A 422 3.93 -2.32 -32.86
N VAL A 423 3.22 -1.96 -31.80
CA VAL A 423 2.07 -2.73 -31.30
C VAL A 423 0.85 -2.44 -32.17
N PRO A 424 0.10 -3.46 -32.63
CA PRO A 424 -1.15 -3.23 -33.36
C PRO A 424 -2.10 -2.32 -32.57
N GLU A 425 -2.67 -1.32 -33.25
CA GLU A 425 -3.47 -0.27 -32.60
C GLU A 425 -4.66 -0.85 -31.82
N GLU A 426 -5.27 -1.91 -32.32
CA GLU A 426 -6.38 -2.63 -31.68
C GLU A 426 -6.00 -3.20 -30.30
N ILE A 427 -4.77 -3.67 -30.12
CA ILE A 427 -4.27 -4.23 -28.85
C ILE A 427 -4.15 -3.12 -27.81
N VAL A 428 -3.57 -1.98 -28.19
CA VAL A 428 -3.41 -0.82 -27.29
C VAL A 428 -4.78 -0.24 -26.93
N LYS A 429 -5.67 -0.07 -27.92
CA LYS A 429 -7.05 0.41 -27.69
C LYS A 429 -7.81 -0.51 -26.73
N LEU A 430 -7.69 -1.83 -26.92
CA LEU A 430 -8.35 -2.81 -26.06
C LEU A 430 -7.81 -2.76 -24.62
N ALA A 431 -6.49 -2.65 -24.45
CA ALA A 431 -5.88 -2.50 -23.13
C ALA A 431 -6.40 -1.26 -22.38
N LEU A 432 -6.44 -0.11 -23.06
CA LEU A 432 -6.97 1.13 -22.48
C LEU A 432 -8.46 1.03 -22.15
N ALA A 433 -9.25 0.37 -23.00
CA ALA A 433 -10.67 0.14 -22.74
C ALA A 433 -10.88 -0.73 -21.50
N ALA A 434 -10.03 -1.74 -21.28
CA ALA A 434 -10.12 -2.64 -20.14
C ALA A 434 -9.76 -1.96 -18.80
N THR A 435 -8.79 -1.04 -18.79
CA THR A 435 -8.31 -0.40 -17.55
C THR A 435 -9.11 0.84 -17.16
N LYS A 436 -9.65 1.57 -18.14
CA LYS A 436 -10.41 2.81 -17.91
C LYS A 436 -11.53 2.72 -16.86
N PRO A 437 -12.38 1.67 -16.83
CA PRO A 437 -13.41 1.53 -15.79
C PRO A 437 -12.83 1.16 -14.41
N ILE A 438 -11.61 0.63 -14.36
CA ILE A 438 -10.95 0.21 -13.12
C ILE A 438 -10.40 1.43 -12.38
N GLY A 439 -9.62 2.28 -13.04
CA GLY A 439 -9.06 3.47 -12.40
C GLY A 439 -7.92 4.12 -13.16
N ASN A 440 -7.06 4.83 -12.42
CA ASN A 440 -5.91 5.59 -12.95
C ASN A 440 -4.56 5.07 -12.42
N SER A 441 -4.53 3.85 -11.85
CA SER A 441 -3.31 3.25 -11.31
C SER A 441 -2.32 2.83 -12.42
N LEU A 442 -1.33 2.03 -12.04
CA LEU A 442 -0.55 1.21 -12.94
C LEU A 442 -1.32 -0.10 -13.18
N TYR A 443 -1.37 -0.58 -14.42
CA TYR A 443 -2.00 -1.85 -14.77
C TYR A 443 -1.18 -2.59 -15.81
N GLY A 444 -1.25 -3.92 -15.80
CA GLY A 444 -0.77 -4.77 -16.90
C GLY A 444 -1.92 -5.55 -17.48
N VAL A 445 -2.19 -5.35 -18.77
CA VAL A 445 -3.29 -6.05 -19.45
C VAL A 445 -2.71 -7.17 -20.29
N ASP A 446 -3.16 -8.41 -20.03
CA ASP A 446 -2.85 -9.57 -20.84
C ASP A 446 -3.87 -9.72 -21.96
N ILE A 447 -3.39 -9.76 -23.20
CA ILE A 447 -4.22 -9.82 -24.41
C ILE A 447 -3.71 -10.93 -25.32
N LYS A 448 -4.63 -11.73 -25.85
CA LYS A 448 -4.34 -12.71 -26.91
C LYS A 448 -4.90 -12.25 -28.23
N GLN A 449 -4.08 -12.42 -29.27
CA GLN A 449 -4.52 -12.37 -30.66
C GLN A 449 -4.60 -13.81 -31.16
N LEU A 450 -5.79 -14.23 -31.57
CA LEU A 450 -6.09 -15.60 -31.99
C LEU A 450 -5.93 -15.75 -33.50
N GLU A 451 -5.74 -16.99 -33.97
CA GLU A 451 -5.62 -17.30 -35.40
C GLU A 451 -6.90 -17.00 -36.18
N ASP A 452 -8.06 -17.05 -35.52
CA ASP A 452 -9.36 -16.69 -36.09
C ASP A 452 -9.58 -15.17 -36.22
N GLY A 453 -8.59 -14.37 -35.83
CA GLY A 453 -8.62 -12.90 -35.87
C GLY A 453 -9.23 -12.24 -34.63
N ARG A 454 -9.75 -12.99 -33.65
CA ARG A 454 -10.23 -12.40 -32.39
C ARG A 454 -9.06 -11.85 -31.57
N VAL A 455 -9.28 -10.68 -30.98
CA VAL A 455 -8.39 -10.09 -29.98
C VAL A 455 -9.15 -10.01 -28.67
N VAL A 456 -8.63 -10.65 -27.62
CA VAL A 456 -9.35 -10.84 -26.35
C VAL A 456 -8.48 -10.52 -25.14
N VAL A 457 -9.08 -9.85 -24.14
CA VAL A 457 -8.46 -9.62 -22.84
C VAL A 457 -8.54 -10.89 -22.00
N ILE A 458 -7.41 -11.29 -21.44
CA ILE A 458 -7.30 -12.47 -20.58
C ILE A 458 -7.36 -12.08 -19.11
N GLU A 459 -6.68 -10.99 -18.75
CA GLU A 459 -6.46 -10.56 -17.37
C GLU A 459 -6.06 -9.08 -17.32
N VAL A 460 -6.42 -8.40 -16.23
CA VAL A 460 -5.86 -7.09 -15.87
C VAL A 460 -5.23 -7.23 -14.48
N ASN A 461 -3.93 -6.95 -14.41
CA ASN A 461 -3.16 -6.95 -13.18
C ASN A 461 -3.05 -5.52 -12.65
N ASP A 462 -3.43 -5.30 -11.40
CA ASP A 462 -3.18 -4.04 -10.67
C ASP A 462 -1.69 -3.84 -10.40
N ASN A 463 -0.92 -4.88 -10.12
CA ASN A 463 0.50 -4.74 -9.82
C ASN A 463 1.41 -5.43 -10.84
N PRO A 464 1.47 -4.94 -12.10
CA PRO A 464 2.19 -5.63 -13.17
C PRO A 464 3.71 -5.56 -12.99
N ASN A 465 4.43 -6.45 -13.66
CA ASN A 465 5.89 -6.41 -13.71
C ASN A 465 6.43 -5.10 -14.30
N VAL A 466 7.48 -4.58 -13.67
CA VAL A 466 8.34 -3.49 -14.17
C VAL A 466 9.76 -3.87 -13.78
N ASP A 467 10.33 -4.78 -14.55
CA ASP A 467 11.63 -5.37 -14.32
C ASP A 467 12.71 -4.74 -15.20
N ASN A 468 13.88 -4.56 -14.60
CA ASN A 468 15.05 -4.16 -15.37
C ASN A 468 15.52 -5.31 -16.26
N GLY A 469 15.80 -5.02 -17.54
CA GLY A 469 16.17 -5.99 -18.56
C GLY A 469 14.98 -6.68 -19.22
N ILE A 470 13.74 -6.30 -18.86
CA ILE A 470 12.51 -6.86 -19.45
C ILE A 470 11.60 -5.73 -19.94
N GLU A 471 10.68 -5.21 -19.12
CA GLU A 471 9.73 -4.18 -19.56
C GLU A 471 10.39 -2.81 -19.79
N ASP A 472 11.57 -2.57 -19.19
CA ASP A 472 12.32 -1.34 -19.37
C ASP A 472 13.27 -1.34 -20.57
N VAL A 473 13.38 -2.43 -21.36
CA VAL A 473 14.42 -2.54 -22.41
C VAL A 473 14.30 -1.45 -23.47
N ILE A 474 13.07 -1.09 -23.86
CA ILE A 474 12.83 -0.07 -24.90
C ILE A 474 12.98 1.35 -24.33
N LEU A 475 12.37 1.62 -23.16
CA LEU A 475 12.31 2.97 -22.59
C LEU A 475 13.51 3.31 -21.68
N GLY A 476 14.25 2.31 -21.21
CA GLY A 476 15.30 2.45 -20.20
C GLY A 476 14.84 3.25 -18.98
N ASP A 477 15.66 4.22 -18.56
CA ASP A 477 15.36 5.12 -17.44
C ASP A 477 14.02 5.89 -17.59
N ALA A 478 13.48 6.00 -18.81
CA ALA A 478 12.24 6.74 -19.05
C ALA A 478 10.99 6.05 -18.47
N VAL A 479 10.97 4.71 -18.32
CA VAL A 479 9.81 4.03 -17.71
C VAL A 479 9.67 4.44 -16.23
N TYR A 480 10.77 4.41 -15.50
CA TYR A 480 10.84 4.83 -14.09
C TYR A 480 10.48 6.32 -13.94
N ARG A 481 10.99 7.16 -14.84
CA ARG A 481 10.68 8.60 -14.85
C ARG A 481 9.20 8.87 -15.08
N LYS A 482 8.55 8.16 -16.00
CA LYS A 482 7.12 8.30 -16.29
C LYS A 482 6.27 7.91 -15.08
N ILE A 483 6.59 6.78 -14.43
CA ILE A 483 5.90 6.34 -13.21
C ILE A 483 6.06 7.36 -12.08
N LEU A 484 7.30 7.79 -11.80
CA LEU A 484 7.55 8.77 -10.73
C LEU A 484 6.90 10.13 -11.03
N ASN A 485 6.90 10.59 -12.29
CA ASN A 485 6.20 11.82 -12.68
C ASN A 485 4.68 11.70 -12.49
N HIS A 486 4.10 10.53 -12.76
CA HIS A 486 2.68 10.29 -12.51
C HIS A 486 2.36 10.39 -11.02
N ILE A 487 3.18 9.75 -10.17
CA ILE A 487 3.06 9.87 -8.71
C ILE A 487 3.18 11.33 -8.26
N VAL A 488 4.16 12.07 -8.77
CA VAL A 488 4.31 13.51 -8.48
C VAL A 488 3.07 14.30 -8.91
N THR A 489 2.49 13.97 -10.06
CA THR A 489 1.25 14.61 -10.53
C THR A 489 0.10 14.33 -9.55
N MET A 490 -0.03 13.09 -9.05
CA MET A 490 -1.04 12.74 -8.05
C MET A 490 -0.85 13.47 -6.71
N ILE A 491 0.39 13.78 -6.31
CA ILE A 491 0.67 14.59 -5.11
C ILE A 491 0.26 16.06 -5.33
N GLU A 492 0.39 16.56 -6.55
CA GLU A 492 0.16 17.97 -6.90
C GLU A 492 -1.32 18.30 -7.22
N THR A 493 -2.17 17.30 -7.39
CA THR A 493 -3.62 17.39 -7.65
C THR A 493 -4.41 17.11 -6.38
#